data_AF-A0A8S2V835-F1
#
_entry.id   AF-A0A8S2V835-F1
#
_cell.length_a   1.000
_cell.length_b   1.000
_cell.length_c   1.000
_cell.angle_alpha   90.00
_cell.angle_beta   90.00
_cell.angle_gamma   90.00
#
_symmetry.space_group_name_H-M   'P 1'
#
loop_
_entity.id
_entity.type
_entity.pdbx_description
1 polymer ?
#
loop_
_entity_poly.entity_id
_entity_poly.type
_entity_poly.pdbx_seq_one_letter_code
_entity_poly.pdbx_strand_id
1 'polypeptide(L)'
;SVSVGTIEPRSIIEPIRSLISPRIKFIENKCINIDPKKKFVTCINSRHDGETSTITNKDEVASASSSEEVLDSTQSIKYDFLVVAVGSQNNTFNTPDVEKYAHFLKEITDAIRLRAAISDAFESAMSLNQSEEDRKRLLHFVIVGGGPTGVEFAAELADYVQQDLKYYFPSLVANDVKISLIQSLDHILSTMVCFHFIYPFYTLICDGFENTLMLS
;
A
#
# COMPACT_ATOMS: atom_id res chain seq x y z
N SER A 1 8.81 -7.63 6.67
CA SER A 1 7.55 -6.91 6.38
C SER A 1 6.37 -7.86 6.09
N VAL A 2 5.12 -7.46 6.36
CA VAL A 2 3.90 -8.20 5.95
C VAL A 2 3.82 -8.34 4.42
N SER A 3 4.26 -7.32 3.68
CA SER A 3 4.19 -7.27 2.21
C SER A 3 5.06 -8.31 1.51
N VAL A 4 6.05 -8.88 2.20
CA VAL A 4 6.90 -9.97 1.68
C VAL A 4 6.78 -11.26 2.51
N GLY A 5 5.98 -11.23 3.57
CA GLY A 5 5.70 -12.42 4.40
C GLY A 5 6.68 -12.71 5.53
N THR A 6 7.64 -11.82 5.83
CA THR A 6 8.55 -11.95 6.99
C THR A 6 7.80 -12.05 8.32
N ILE A 7 6.64 -11.40 8.40
CA ILE A 7 5.72 -11.44 9.54
C ILE A 7 4.28 -11.57 9.06
N GLU A 8 3.43 -12.17 9.90
CA GLU A 8 2.01 -12.36 9.60
C GLU A 8 1.19 -11.10 9.98
N PRO A 9 0.13 -10.73 9.23
CA PRO A 9 -0.71 -9.58 9.56
C PRO A 9 -1.20 -9.57 11.02
N ARG A 10 -1.57 -10.74 11.55
CA ARG A 10 -2.07 -10.88 12.94
C ARG A 10 -1.04 -10.51 14.01
N SER A 11 0.25 -10.47 13.66
CA SER A 11 1.33 -10.10 14.57
C SER A 11 1.47 -8.58 14.75
N ILE A 12 0.84 -7.77 13.89
CA ILE A 12 0.92 -6.30 13.91
C ILE A 12 -0.45 -5.61 14.09
N ILE A 13 -1.50 -6.38 14.38
CA ILE A 13 -2.84 -5.85 14.66
C ILE A 13 -3.35 -6.27 16.01
N GLU A 14 -4.19 -5.42 16.58
CA GLU A 14 -4.93 -5.69 17.80
C GLU A 14 -6.37 -5.20 17.63
N PRO A 15 -7.39 -6.05 17.88
CA PRO A 15 -8.78 -5.61 17.80
C PRO A 15 -9.08 -4.52 18.84
N ILE A 16 -9.63 -3.37 18.44
CA ILE A 16 -9.96 -2.29 19.41
C ILE A 16 -10.84 -2.80 20.56
N ARG A 17 -11.73 -3.76 20.29
CA ARG A 17 -12.63 -4.35 21.30
C ARG A 17 -11.89 -5.13 22.40
N SER A 18 -10.66 -5.58 22.20
CA SER A 18 -9.85 -6.23 23.25
C SER A 18 -9.25 -5.21 24.23
N LEU A 19 -9.04 -3.97 23.78
CA LEU A 19 -8.33 -2.92 24.53
C LEU A 19 -9.25 -2.02 25.36
N ILE A 20 -10.55 -2.00 25.06
CA ILE A 20 -11.49 -1.03 25.65
C ILE A 20 -12.25 -1.59 26.87
N SER A 21 -12.51 -0.73 27.85
CA SER A 21 -13.38 -1.09 28.99
C SER A 21 -14.86 -1.15 28.58
N PRO A 22 -15.73 -1.85 29.33
CA PRO A 22 -17.17 -1.90 29.07
C PRO A 22 -17.89 -0.54 29.07
N ARG A 23 -17.26 0.51 29.62
CA ARG A 23 -17.80 1.88 29.64
C ARG A 23 -17.54 2.65 28.34
N ILE A 24 -16.68 2.13 27.46
CA ILE A 24 -16.31 2.76 26.20
C ILE A 24 -17.16 2.17 25.08
N LYS A 25 -17.84 3.03 24.33
CA LYS A 25 -18.61 2.62 23.15
C LYS A 25 -17.73 2.76 21.91
N PHE A 26 -17.40 1.64 21.28
CA PHE A 26 -16.77 1.62 19.96
C PHE A 26 -17.84 1.52 18.86
N ILE A 27 -17.76 2.43 17.88
CA ILE A 27 -18.66 2.50 16.72
C ILE A 27 -17.78 2.48 15.46
N GLU A 28 -17.99 1.48 14.61
CA GLU A 28 -17.27 1.30 13.36
C GLU A 28 -17.98 2.08 12.23
N ASN A 29 -17.68 3.37 12.10
CA ASN A 29 -18.23 4.26 11.09
C ASN A 29 -17.15 5.19 10.53
N LYS A 30 -17.36 5.69 9.31
CA LYS A 30 -16.51 6.70 8.67
C LYS A 30 -17.08 8.09 8.94
N CYS A 31 -16.30 8.96 9.57
CA CYS A 31 -16.67 10.35 9.81
C CYS A 31 -16.51 11.18 8.52
N ILE A 32 -17.55 11.89 8.09
CA ILE A 32 -17.55 12.69 6.86
C ILE A 32 -17.61 14.20 7.12
N ASN A 33 -18.15 14.63 8.26
CA ASN A 33 -18.26 16.05 8.58
C ASN A 33 -18.22 16.30 10.09
N ILE A 34 -17.67 17.45 10.49
CA ILE A 34 -17.61 17.92 11.88
C ILE A 34 -18.22 19.33 11.92
N ASP A 35 -19.30 19.49 12.69
CA ASP A 35 -19.88 20.80 13.00
C ASP A 35 -19.38 21.26 14.39
N PRO A 36 -18.38 22.17 14.46
CA PRO A 36 -17.84 22.65 15.72
C PRO A 36 -18.79 23.58 16.49
N LYS A 37 -19.75 24.22 15.80
CA LYS A 37 -20.68 25.16 16.43
C LYS A 37 -21.81 24.43 17.12
N LYS A 38 -22.40 23.44 16.44
CA LYS A 38 -23.48 22.60 16.99
C LYS A 38 -22.94 21.46 17.85
N LYS A 39 -21.64 21.19 17.77
CA LYS A 39 -20.95 20.07 18.42
C LYS A 39 -21.49 18.69 18.02
N PHE A 40 -21.58 18.48 16.71
CA PHE A 40 -21.96 17.19 16.12
C PHE A 40 -20.91 16.70 15.13
N VAL A 41 -20.78 15.39 15.05
CA VAL A 41 -20.04 14.68 14.01
C VAL A 41 -21.03 13.89 13.18
N THR A 42 -20.93 13.98 11.86
CA THR A 42 -21.72 13.21 10.92
C THR A 42 -20.88 12.06 10.39
N CYS A 43 -21.39 10.84 10.52
CA CYS A 43 -20.73 9.62 10.09
C CYS A 43 -21.63 8.80 9.17
N ILE A 44 -21.02 7.94 8.35
CA ILE A 44 -21.71 6.93 7.54
C ILE A 44 -21.22 5.53 7.96
N ASN A 45 -22.07 4.52 7.78
CA ASN A 45 -21.70 3.15 8.11
C ASN A 45 -20.60 2.64 7.15
N SER A 46 -19.48 2.19 7.69
CA SER A 46 -18.33 1.74 6.89
C SER A 46 -18.58 0.45 6.09
N ARG A 47 -19.64 -0.31 6.38
CA ARG A 47 -19.96 -1.56 5.67
C ARG A 47 -20.51 -1.35 4.25
N HIS A 48 -20.76 -0.10 3.85
CA HIS A 48 -21.14 0.25 2.48
C HIS A 48 -19.97 0.69 1.58
N ASP A 49 -18.75 0.84 2.11
CA ASP A 49 -17.53 0.97 1.27
C ASP A 49 -17.09 -0.44 0.84
N GLY A 50 -17.95 -1.11 0.06
CA GLY A 50 -17.54 -2.27 -0.70
C GLY A 50 -16.62 -1.82 -1.84
N GLU A 51 -15.31 -2.03 -1.70
CA GLU A 51 -14.49 -2.43 -2.84
C GLU A 51 -15.00 -3.80 -3.33
N THR A 52 -16.19 -3.80 -3.92
CA THR A 52 -16.59 -4.85 -4.83
C THR A 52 -15.81 -4.54 -6.10
N SER A 53 -14.73 -5.27 -6.33
CA SER A 53 -14.28 -5.60 -7.68
C SER A 53 -15.47 -6.20 -8.41
N THR A 54 -16.30 -5.34 -9.01
CA THR A 54 -17.34 -5.74 -9.93
C THR A 54 -16.63 -6.17 -11.21
N ILE A 55 -16.32 -7.46 -11.27
CA ILE A 55 -16.38 -8.19 -12.53
C ILE A 55 -17.83 -8.05 -12.99
N THR A 56 -18.12 -7.02 -13.76
CA THR A 56 -19.42 -6.87 -14.42
C THR A 56 -19.47 -7.89 -15.55
N ASN A 57 -20.08 -9.04 -15.28
CA ASN A 57 -20.79 -9.74 -16.34
C ASN A 57 -21.95 -8.83 -16.74
N LYS A 58 -21.78 -8.14 -17.86
CA LYS A 58 -22.89 -7.55 -18.61
C LYS A 58 -23.76 -8.71 -19.06
N ASP A 59 -25.03 -8.69 -18.68
CA ASP A 59 -26.15 -9.06 -19.54
C ASP A 59 -27.46 -8.58 -18.86
N GLU A 60 -28.13 -7.65 -19.56
CA GLU A 60 -29.59 -7.42 -19.65
C GLU A 60 -30.45 -7.20 -18.37
N VAL A 61 -31.46 -6.33 -18.25
CA VAL A 61 -32.21 -5.38 -19.09
C VAL A 61 -33.11 -4.54 -18.14
N ALA A 62 -33.56 -3.36 -18.61
CA ALA A 62 -34.71 -2.55 -18.18
C ALA A 62 -34.59 -1.54 -17.02
N SER A 63 -34.36 -0.28 -17.44
CA SER A 63 -35.10 0.94 -17.08
C SER A 63 -35.94 1.01 -15.79
N ALA A 64 -35.52 1.85 -14.85
CA ALA A 64 -36.40 2.81 -14.15
C ALA A 64 -35.55 3.87 -13.43
N SER A 65 -35.99 5.12 -13.57
CA SER A 65 -35.46 6.33 -12.95
C SER A 65 -35.71 6.38 -11.43
N SER A 66 -34.70 6.68 -10.62
CA SER A 66 -34.85 7.41 -9.34
C SER A 66 -33.49 7.73 -8.71
N SER A 67 -33.07 8.98 -8.86
CA SER A 67 -32.02 9.63 -8.09
C SER A 67 -32.51 9.91 -6.67
N GLU A 68 -32.51 8.93 -5.75
CA GLU A 68 -32.92 9.16 -4.35
C GLU A 68 -32.61 7.99 -3.37
N GLU A 69 -31.37 7.47 -3.27
CA GLU A 69 -31.03 6.45 -2.24
C GLU A 69 -29.62 6.62 -1.63
N VAL A 70 -29.30 7.78 -1.04
CA VAL A 70 -28.03 7.98 -0.28
C VAL A 70 -28.26 8.43 1.18
N LEU A 71 -29.50 8.57 1.63
CA LEU A 71 -29.80 9.16 2.95
C LEU A 71 -29.93 8.17 4.13
N ASP A 72 -29.97 6.85 3.90
CA ASP A 72 -30.37 5.90 4.96
C ASP A 72 -29.25 5.42 5.89
N SER A 73 -27.99 5.81 5.69
CA SER A 73 -26.86 5.34 6.52
C SER A 73 -26.11 6.43 7.29
N THR A 74 -26.63 7.66 7.29
CA THR A 74 -25.97 8.81 7.93
C THR A 74 -26.38 8.94 9.40
N GLN A 75 -25.42 8.90 10.32
CA GLN A 75 -25.63 9.04 11.76
C GLN A 75 -24.95 10.31 12.30
N SER A 76 -25.68 11.11 13.08
CA SER A 76 -25.12 12.26 13.79
C SER A 76 -24.84 11.93 15.26
N ILE A 77 -23.62 12.25 15.72
CA ILE A 77 -23.15 11.99 17.09
C ILE A 77 -22.82 13.32 17.75
N LYS A 78 -23.50 13.62 18.87
CA LYS A 78 -23.23 14.82 19.68
C LYS A 78 -21.98 14.61 20.53
N TYR A 79 -21.18 15.65 20.72
CA TYR A 79 -20.03 15.63 21.62
C TYR A 79 -19.95 16.88 22.51
N ASP A 80 -19.28 16.75 23.65
CA ASP A 80 -18.89 17.91 24.48
C ASP A 80 -17.45 18.34 24.17
N PHE A 81 -16.58 17.34 24.01
CA PHE A 81 -15.19 17.43 23.57
C PHE A 81 -14.94 16.46 22.42
N LEU A 82 -14.17 16.88 21.42
CA LEU A 82 -13.81 16.07 20.25
C LEU A 82 -12.28 15.97 20.15
N VAL A 83 -11.78 14.73 20.09
CA VAL A 83 -10.38 14.43 19.78
C VAL A 83 -10.30 13.90 18.36
N VAL A 84 -9.52 14.56 17.51
CA VAL A 84 -9.35 14.17 16.10
C VAL A 84 -8.00 13.47 15.94
N ALA A 85 -8.06 12.16 15.63
CA ALA A 85 -6.89 11.30 15.46
C ALA A 85 -7.02 10.42 14.20
N VAL A 86 -7.55 10.99 13.11
CA VAL A 86 -7.85 10.26 11.85
C VAL A 86 -6.62 9.99 10.97
N GLY A 87 -5.45 10.49 11.35
CA GLY A 87 -4.21 10.34 10.58
C GLY A 87 -4.22 11.13 9.27
N SER A 88 -3.56 10.58 8.25
CA SER A 88 -3.39 11.17 6.92
C SER A 88 -3.53 10.10 5.83
N GLN A 89 -3.89 10.53 4.63
CA GLN A 89 -3.95 9.66 3.45
C GLN A 89 -2.68 9.73 2.62
N ASN A 90 -2.51 8.79 1.68
CA ASN A 90 -1.46 8.83 0.67
C ASN A 90 -1.62 10.10 -0.18
N ASN A 91 -0.50 10.73 -0.51
CA ASN A 91 -0.48 11.90 -1.38
C ASN A 91 0.20 11.53 -2.69
N THR A 92 -0.55 11.59 -3.79
CA THR A 92 -0.05 11.31 -5.15
C THR A 92 0.57 12.53 -5.82
N PHE A 93 0.51 13.70 -5.17
CA PHE A 93 0.97 14.98 -5.71
C PHE A 93 0.30 15.34 -7.07
N ASN A 94 -0.90 14.81 -7.32
CA ASN A 94 -1.61 14.90 -8.60
C ASN A 94 -0.82 14.33 -9.78
N THR A 95 0.09 13.39 -9.52
CA THR A 95 0.79 12.67 -10.58
C THR A 95 -0.21 11.77 -11.31
N PRO A 96 -0.38 11.91 -12.64
CA PRO A 96 -1.37 11.14 -13.38
C PRO A 96 -1.20 9.63 -13.18
N ASP A 97 -2.33 8.94 -13.09
CA ASP A 97 -2.46 7.48 -13.06
C ASP A 97 -1.78 6.74 -11.88
N VAL A 98 -1.17 7.44 -10.92
CA VAL A 98 -0.57 6.80 -9.73
C VAL A 98 -1.61 5.99 -8.94
N GLU A 99 -2.81 6.55 -8.74
CA GLU A 99 -3.88 5.84 -8.01
C GLU A 99 -4.38 4.59 -8.73
N LYS A 100 -4.18 4.53 -10.05
CA LYS A 100 -4.66 3.42 -10.89
C LYS A 100 -3.63 2.29 -10.98
N TYR A 101 -2.34 2.61 -11.05
CA TYR A 101 -1.29 1.65 -11.35
C TYR A 101 -0.33 1.38 -10.19
N ALA A 102 -0.20 2.30 -9.23
CA ALA A 102 0.72 2.12 -8.12
C ALA A 102 0.06 1.35 -6.97
N HIS A 103 0.86 0.56 -6.26
CA HIS A 103 0.48 -0.01 -4.99
C HIS A 103 0.93 0.92 -3.87
N PHE A 104 0.00 1.31 -3.00
CA PHE A 104 0.33 1.98 -1.75
C PHE A 104 0.81 0.97 -0.70
N LEU A 105 1.35 1.47 0.41
CA LEU A 105 1.74 0.67 1.57
C LEU A 105 1.41 1.46 2.84
N LYS A 106 0.11 1.64 3.11
CA LYS A 106 -0.40 2.41 4.25
C LYS A 106 -1.16 1.54 5.23
N GLU A 107 -2.02 0.68 4.70
CA GLU A 107 -2.86 -0.24 5.45
C GLU A 107 -2.48 -1.70 5.21
N ILE A 108 -3.02 -2.61 6.01
CA ILE A 108 -2.72 -4.05 5.90
C ILE A 108 -3.24 -4.65 4.60
N THR A 109 -4.40 -4.17 4.14
CA THR A 109 -4.95 -4.55 2.85
C THR A 109 -3.99 -4.23 1.72
N ASP A 110 -3.25 -3.13 1.83
CA ASP A 110 -2.25 -2.74 0.85
C ASP A 110 -1.07 -3.73 0.85
N ALA A 111 -0.58 -4.09 2.04
CA ALA A 111 0.52 -5.06 2.16
C ALA A 111 0.13 -6.44 1.58
N ILE A 112 -1.11 -6.89 1.81
CA ILE A 112 -1.64 -8.14 1.25
C ILE A 112 -1.71 -8.06 -0.30
N ARG A 113 -2.27 -6.96 -0.84
CA ARG A 113 -2.35 -6.73 -2.28
C ARG A 113 -0.96 -6.69 -2.93
N LEU A 114 -0.02 -6.01 -2.30
CA LEU A 114 1.35 -5.88 -2.78
C LEU A 114 2.05 -7.24 -2.81
N ARG A 115 1.86 -8.07 -1.77
CA ARG A 115 2.39 -9.44 -1.74
C ARG A 115 1.85 -10.28 -2.89
N ALA A 116 0.54 -10.21 -3.13
CA ALA A 116 -0.09 -10.92 -4.24
C ALA A 116 0.48 -10.44 -5.58
N ALA A 117 0.58 -9.13 -5.80
CA ALA A 117 1.13 -8.56 -7.04
C ALA A 117 2.58 -8.99 -7.30
N ILE A 118 3.42 -9.07 -6.27
CA ILE A 118 4.79 -9.58 -6.39
C ILE A 118 4.78 -11.05 -6.83
N SER A 119 4.01 -11.91 -6.16
CA SER A 119 3.91 -13.33 -6.55
C SER A 119 3.36 -13.50 -7.96
N ASP A 120 2.30 -12.75 -8.31
CA ASP A 120 1.69 -12.79 -9.64
C ASP A 120 2.68 -12.36 -10.73
N ALA A 121 3.58 -11.40 -10.45
CA ALA A 121 4.62 -11.00 -11.38
C ALA A 121 5.62 -12.13 -11.68
N PHE A 122 6.04 -12.89 -10.66
CA PHE A 122 6.94 -14.04 -10.84
C PHE A 122 6.27 -15.19 -11.61
N GLU A 123 5.03 -15.53 -11.26
CA GLU A 123 4.26 -16.56 -11.99
C GLU A 123 3.99 -16.13 -13.45
N SER A 124 3.67 -14.86 -13.68
CA SER A 124 3.47 -14.31 -15.02
C SER A 124 4.75 -14.35 -15.84
N ALA A 125 5.92 -14.09 -15.23
CA ALA A 125 7.21 -14.15 -15.90
C ALA A 125 7.63 -15.58 -16.27
N MET A 126 7.14 -16.59 -15.54
CA MET A 126 7.38 -18.02 -15.82
C MET A 126 6.49 -18.60 -16.93
N SER A 127 5.52 -17.84 -17.44
CA SER A 127 4.60 -18.33 -18.47
C SER A 127 5.33 -18.71 -19.77
N LEU A 128 4.86 -19.79 -20.43
CA LEU A 128 5.56 -20.49 -21.52
C LEU A 128 5.93 -19.64 -22.76
N ASN A 129 5.35 -18.45 -22.93
CA ASN A 129 5.54 -17.60 -24.11
C ASN A 129 6.11 -16.21 -23.78
N GLN A 130 6.78 -16.04 -22.64
CA GLN A 130 7.34 -14.73 -22.30
C GLN A 130 8.66 -14.43 -22.99
N SER A 131 8.71 -13.26 -23.63
CA SER A 131 9.95 -12.67 -24.15
C SER A 131 10.88 -12.28 -23.00
N GLU A 132 12.19 -12.18 -23.25
CA GLU A 132 13.14 -11.71 -22.24
C GLU A 132 12.81 -10.27 -21.81
N GLU A 133 12.42 -9.43 -22.76
CA GLU A 133 12.00 -8.05 -22.51
C GLU A 133 10.77 -7.99 -21.60
N ASP A 134 9.77 -8.85 -21.82
CA ASP A 134 8.58 -8.90 -20.96
C ASP A 134 8.90 -9.42 -19.56
N ARG A 135 9.78 -10.42 -19.41
CA ARG A 135 10.21 -10.90 -18.08
C ARG A 135 10.90 -9.79 -17.31
N LYS A 136 11.85 -9.08 -17.92
CA LYS A 136 12.53 -7.94 -17.29
C LYS A 136 11.56 -6.83 -16.91
N ARG A 137 10.55 -6.57 -17.76
CA ARG A 137 9.50 -5.58 -17.46
C ARG A 137 8.61 -6.02 -16.29
N LEU A 138 8.21 -7.28 -16.24
CA LEU A 138 7.36 -7.82 -15.17
C LEU A 138 8.10 -7.88 -13.82
N LEU A 139 9.41 -8.14 -13.85
CA LEU A 139 10.26 -8.30 -12.68
C LEU A 139 11.05 -7.04 -12.32
N HIS A 140 10.67 -5.88 -12.86
CA HIS A 140 11.21 -4.60 -12.47
C HIS A 140 10.30 -3.93 -11.44
N PHE A 141 10.71 -3.96 -10.17
CA PHE A 141 10.00 -3.35 -9.07
C PHE A 141 10.50 -1.92 -8.85
N VAL A 142 9.61 -0.94 -8.93
CA VAL A 142 9.93 0.47 -8.71
C VAL A 142 9.27 0.96 -7.42
N ILE A 143 10.08 1.32 -6.44
CA ILE A 143 9.68 1.90 -5.16
C ILE A 143 9.87 3.41 -5.23
N VAL A 144 8.82 4.17 -4.96
CA VAL A 144 8.85 5.64 -4.96
C VAL A 144 8.82 6.16 -3.53
N GLY A 145 9.83 6.93 -3.15
CA GLY A 145 9.98 7.55 -1.84
C GLY A 145 11.11 6.94 -1.02
N GLY A 146 12.24 7.64 -0.95
CA GLY A 146 13.42 7.27 -0.17
C GLY A 146 13.32 7.56 1.34
N GLY A 147 12.11 7.63 1.89
CA GLY A 147 11.89 7.69 3.34
C GLY A 147 12.04 6.32 4.01
N PRO A 148 11.93 6.22 5.34
CA PRO A 148 12.07 4.95 6.07
C PRO A 148 11.21 3.83 5.49
N THR A 149 9.93 4.09 5.21
CA THR A 149 9.01 3.09 4.66
C THR A 149 9.47 2.53 3.30
N GLY A 150 9.92 3.38 2.37
CA GLY A 150 10.35 2.92 1.06
C GLY A 150 11.69 2.20 1.09
N VAL A 151 12.62 2.66 1.94
CA VAL A 151 13.92 1.99 2.13
C VAL A 151 13.76 0.63 2.80
N GLU A 152 12.98 0.55 3.88
CA GLU A 152 12.69 -0.73 4.55
C GLU A 152 11.99 -1.71 3.61
N PHE A 153 11.00 -1.24 2.84
CA PHE A 153 10.33 -2.10 1.88
C PHE A 153 11.26 -2.58 0.76
N ALA A 154 12.11 -1.71 0.22
CA ALA A 154 13.08 -2.09 -0.82
C ALA A 154 14.09 -3.13 -0.28
N ALA A 155 14.57 -2.97 0.94
CA ALA A 155 15.47 -3.91 1.59
C ALA A 155 14.80 -5.27 1.85
N GLU A 156 13.59 -5.27 2.41
CA GLU A 156 12.81 -6.48 2.67
C GLU A 156 12.42 -7.21 1.38
N LEU A 157 12.12 -6.48 0.31
CA LEU A 157 11.87 -7.07 -1.01
C LEU A 157 13.13 -7.70 -1.59
N ALA A 158 14.28 -7.04 -1.47
CA ALA A 158 15.55 -7.58 -1.94
C ALA A 158 15.93 -8.86 -1.18
N ASP A 159 15.76 -8.86 0.15
CA ASP A 159 15.99 -10.03 0.98
C ASP A 159 15.05 -11.18 0.59
N TYR A 160 13.74 -10.91 0.42
CA TYR A 160 12.77 -11.90 -0.04
C TYR A 160 13.13 -12.49 -1.42
N VAL A 161 13.55 -11.64 -2.36
CA VAL A 161 13.99 -12.07 -3.69
C VAL A 161 15.20 -13.00 -3.60
N GLN A 162 16.22 -12.62 -2.84
CA GLN A 162 17.50 -13.35 -2.79
C GLN A 162 17.46 -14.60 -1.91
N GLN A 163 16.66 -14.60 -0.84
CA GLN A 163 16.61 -15.69 0.12
C GLN A 163 15.52 -16.71 -0.22
N ASP A 164 14.31 -16.25 -0.55
CA ASP A 164 13.16 -17.12 -0.77
C ASP A 164 12.91 -17.36 -2.26
N LEU A 165 12.67 -16.30 -3.05
CA LEU A 165 12.29 -16.46 -4.46
C LEU A 165 13.40 -17.06 -5.30
N LYS A 166 14.67 -16.84 -4.95
CA LYS A 166 15.81 -17.48 -5.61
C LYS A 166 15.78 -19.00 -5.55
N TYR A 167 15.22 -19.57 -4.49
CA TYR A 167 15.06 -21.02 -4.38
C TYR A 167 14.02 -21.55 -5.38
N TYR A 168 12.92 -20.82 -5.57
CA TYR A 168 11.83 -21.22 -6.46
C TYR A 168 12.06 -20.83 -7.94
N PHE A 169 12.69 -19.68 -8.19
CA PHE A 169 12.87 -19.06 -9.51
C PHE A 169 14.33 -18.64 -9.77
N PRO A 170 15.32 -19.55 -9.64
CA PRO A 170 16.74 -19.19 -9.66
C PRO A 170 17.18 -18.47 -10.94
N SER A 171 16.68 -18.91 -12.10
CA SER A 171 17.04 -18.32 -13.40
C SER A 171 16.48 -16.91 -13.59
N LEU A 172 15.26 -16.64 -13.10
CA LEU A 172 14.65 -15.32 -13.19
C LEU A 172 15.34 -14.34 -12.25
N VAL A 173 15.57 -14.77 -10.99
CA VAL A 173 16.25 -13.93 -9.98
C VAL A 173 17.66 -13.56 -10.42
N ALA A 174 18.39 -14.47 -11.07
CA ALA A 174 19.76 -14.21 -11.49
C ALA A 174 19.89 -13.21 -12.66
N ASN A 175 18.87 -13.09 -13.52
CA ASN A 175 19.03 -12.42 -14.82
C ASN A 175 18.00 -11.31 -15.10
N ASP A 176 16.79 -11.42 -14.54
CA ASP A 176 15.65 -10.62 -14.97
C ASP A 176 15.11 -9.68 -13.88
N VAL A 177 15.34 -9.98 -12.59
CA VAL A 177 14.83 -9.16 -11.48
C VAL A 177 15.65 -7.88 -11.33
N LYS A 178 14.94 -6.75 -11.18
CA LYS A 178 15.52 -5.45 -10.87
C LYS A 178 14.67 -4.73 -9.83
N ILE A 179 15.30 -4.14 -8.82
CA ILE A 179 14.59 -3.30 -7.84
C ILE A 179 15.19 -1.90 -7.89
N SER A 180 14.32 -0.91 -8.07
CA SER A 180 14.69 0.51 -8.12
C SER A 180 13.99 1.34 -7.08
N LEU A 181 14.76 2.06 -6.27
CA LEU A 181 14.24 3.04 -5.31
C LEU A 181 14.49 4.45 -5.88
N ILE A 182 13.42 5.23 -6.00
CA ILE A 182 13.42 6.58 -6.57
C ILE A 182 13.12 7.58 -5.46
N GLN A 183 13.91 8.64 -5.36
CA GLN A 183 13.75 9.72 -4.38
C GLN A 183 13.91 11.09 -5.04
N SER A 184 13.06 12.03 -4.65
CA SER A 184 13.07 13.41 -5.17
C SER A 184 14.11 14.32 -4.53
N LEU A 185 14.52 14.04 -3.29
CA LEU A 185 15.60 14.75 -2.59
C LEU A 185 16.97 14.15 -2.93
N ASP A 186 18.03 14.88 -2.57
CA ASP A 186 19.43 14.50 -2.84
C ASP A 186 19.91 13.27 -2.06
N HIS A 187 19.22 12.92 -0.96
CA HIS A 187 19.58 11.80 -0.08
C HIS A 187 18.35 11.01 0.35
N ILE A 188 18.49 9.69 0.44
CA ILE A 188 17.53 8.83 1.15
C ILE A 188 17.66 9.02 2.67
N LEU A 189 16.61 8.69 3.42
CA LEU A 189 16.58 8.80 4.89
C LEU A 189 17.03 10.17 5.40
N SER A 190 16.60 11.25 4.74
CA SER A 190 17.11 12.62 4.99
C SER A 190 16.87 13.14 6.42
N THR A 191 16.02 12.48 7.20
CA THR A 191 15.73 12.78 8.61
C THR A 191 16.62 12.02 9.60
N MET A 192 17.40 11.03 9.15
CA MET A 192 18.35 10.31 9.99
C MET A 192 19.72 10.99 9.93
N VAL A 193 20.34 11.18 11.10
CA VAL A 193 21.77 11.55 11.18
C VAL A 193 22.55 10.50 10.41
N CYS A 194 23.56 10.91 9.63
CA CYS A 194 24.37 10.04 8.77
C CYS A 194 24.91 8.83 9.57
N PHE A 195 24.12 7.76 9.62
CA PHE A 195 24.55 6.45 10.04
C PHE A 195 25.09 5.80 8.80
N HIS A 196 26.34 5.37 8.90
CA HIS A 196 27.00 4.53 7.92
C HIS A 196 26.15 3.25 7.79
N PHE A 197 25.21 3.23 6.83
CA PHE A 197 24.46 2.04 6.45
C PHE A 197 25.46 1.07 5.81
N ILE A 198 26.14 0.27 6.63
CA ILE A 198 26.88 -0.89 6.17
C ILE A 198 25.83 -2.00 5.98
N TYR A 199 25.21 -2.04 4.81
CA TYR A 199 24.81 -3.33 4.25
C TYR A 199 25.84 -3.69 3.19
N PRO A 200 26.65 -4.74 3.39
CA PRO A 200 27.76 -5.07 2.50
C PRO A 200 27.33 -5.57 1.10
N PHE A 201 26.02 -5.63 0.82
CA PHE A 201 25.46 -6.11 -0.44
C PHE A 201 24.77 -5.04 -1.30
N TYR A 202 24.62 -3.81 -0.80
CA TYR A 202 23.87 -2.76 -1.51
C TYR A 202 24.80 -1.59 -1.84
N THR A 203 25.17 -1.43 -3.11
CA THR A 203 25.90 -0.24 -3.56
C THR A 203 24.91 0.92 -3.70
N LEU A 204 24.86 1.77 -2.69
CA LEU A 204 24.18 3.06 -2.74
C LEU A 204 25.02 4.04 -3.57
N ILE A 205 24.65 4.23 -4.84
CA ILE A 205 25.19 5.31 -5.66
C ILE A 205 24.21 6.49 -5.56
N CYS A 206 24.58 7.50 -4.78
CA CYS A 206 23.98 8.82 -4.82
C CYS A 206 24.82 9.69 -5.75
N ASP A 207 24.69 9.52 -7.07
CA ASP A 207 25.28 10.45 -8.04
C ASP A 207 24.19 11.24 -8.75
N GLY A 208 24.42 12.55 -8.80
CA GLY A 208 23.49 13.54 -9.31
C GLY A 208 22.95 13.20 -10.70
N PHE A 209 21.65 13.45 -10.85
CA PHE A 209 20.86 13.38 -12.08
C PHE A 209 20.38 12.02 -12.60
N GLU A 210 20.71 10.89 -11.95
CA GLU A 210 19.96 9.62 -12.15
C GLU A 210 19.76 8.93 -10.79
N ASN A 211 18.79 9.40 -9.99
CA ASN A 211 18.41 8.82 -8.69
C ASN A 211 17.68 7.48 -8.86
N THR A 212 18.35 6.47 -9.42
CA THR A 212 17.87 5.09 -9.52
C THR A 212 18.76 4.21 -8.66
N LEU A 213 18.23 3.72 -7.54
CA LEU A 213 18.88 2.60 -6.85
C LEU A 213 18.83 1.39 -7.82
N MET A 214 19.94 0.71 -8.07
CA MET A 214 19.92 -0.61 -8.71
C MET A 214 20.36 -1.61 -7.66
N LEU A 215 19.40 -2.36 -7.12
CA LEU A 215 19.70 -3.54 -6.32
C LEU A 215 19.94 -4.68 -7.32
N SER A 216 21.21 -5.03 -7.54
CA SER A 216 21.65 -6.21 -8.30
C SER A 216 21.82 -7.40 -7.39
#